data_AF-A0A1B2JI74-F1
#
_entry.id   AF-A0A1B2JI74-F1
#
_cell.length_a   1.000
_cell.length_b   1.000
_cell.length_c   1.000
_cell.angle_alpha   90.00
_cell.angle_beta   90.00
_cell.angle_gamma   90.00
#
_symmetry.space_group_name_H-M   'P 1'
#
loop_
_entity.id
_entity.type
_entity.pdbx_description
1 polymer ?
#
loop_
_entity_poly.entity_id
_entity_poly.type
_entity_poly.pdbx_seq_one_letter_code
_entity_poly.pdbx_strand_id
1 'polypeptide(L)'
;MSGNVPRTPPLQRRMSNRSAYKSPMESPLKMMRTNSSKRSPIKASSADSTKVVVRFRPPIFKHRESQETVENNLALGKKTDSQLINIEPHQSVYINGATFSGRFTFDRVFGPETSQTEVFDYSINETVNDFCNGYNGTIFAYGQTGSGKTHTMLGNMDSPSEYGVVPRVADKLFEQIANGSPSSEYTVSIGVLEIYMEQLRDLLNPDNSNNLCIRDSGALSDGVTVQHLETRYVSSKDELLGAIILANKLRTTGVTDSNADSSRSHAIFQIKLAQRSLDDGIVKVSTLFLVDLAGSERIARTGATGQTLEEAKKINTSLSALGNVINALTDGQSTYIPYRDSKLTRILQESLGGNARTTLIVNCSPEQVDEGESVSALRFGARAKRIQNKARVNQEIASTELQKRLVTLESENAALINRVAELEEQSKLKETQQEAQNTVTVDATKIKRLESSVSQLAIRLKQNEAITEELTQELDRARAINERRKIKIEQLEKAMQAQHEDMIMETDKFANKLSYLKARITSVKRMNQTQVPYNEDGLQPAVNIYESPAPLEEDEEGLESLSINVCRSPVQFSNKAGLHLNIVKPMRGGSAKPA
;
A
#
# COMPACT_ATOMS: atom_id res chain seq x y z
N MET A 1 -35.98 -55.23 4.89
CA MET A 1 -35.94 -53.85 4.37
C MET A 1 -34.47 -53.52 4.09
N SER A 2 -33.93 -53.68 2.88
CA SER A 2 -34.16 -52.93 1.62
C SER A 2 -33.63 -51.48 1.68
N GLY A 3 -32.50 -51.22 1.01
CA GLY A 3 -31.86 -49.89 0.96
C GLY A 3 -30.52 -49.88 0.22
N ASN A 4 -30.53 -50.22 -1.07
CA ASN A 4 -29.32 -50.31 -1.91
C ASN A 4 -28.75 -48.94 -2.32
N VAL A 5 -27.43 -48.89 -2.52
CA VAL A 5 -26.70 -47.83 -3.23
C VAL A 5 -26.88 -47.98 -4.75
N PRO A 6 -26.93 -46.88 -5.52
CA PRO A 6 -25.94 -46.73 -6.60
C PRO A 6 -25.40 -45.28 -6.76
N ARG A 7 -24.20 -45.17 -7.36
CA ARG A 7 -23.56 -43.91 -7.79
C ARG A 7 -23.90 -43.58 -9.26
N THR A 8 -23.88 -42.30 -9.65
CA THR A 8 -23.65 -41.84 -11.05
C THR A 8 -23.17 -40.36 -11.09
N PRO A 9 -22.57 -39.88 -12.20
CA PRO A 9 -21.61 -38.75 -12.23
C PRO A 9 -22.19 -37.38 -12.69
N PRO A 10 -21.41 -36.26 -12.61
CA PRO A 10 -21.87 -34.93 -13.00
C PRO A 10 -21.79 -34.66 -14.53
N LEU A 11 -22.74 -33.86 -15.03
CA LEU A 11 -22.82 -33.40 -16.42
C LEU A 11 -22.12 -32.04 -16.63
N GLN A 12 -21.42 -31.90 -17.76
CA GLN A 12 -20.88 -30.64 -18.29
C GLN A 12 -21.88 -29.91 -19.21
N ARG A 13 -21.52 -28.66 -19.55
CA ARG A 13 -22.13 -27.71 -20.53
C ARG A 13 -23.23 -26.82 -19.93
N ARG A 14 -23.41 -25.56 -20.37
CA ARG A 14 -22.84 -24.86 -21.54
C ARG A 14 -22.75 -23.34 -21.29
N MET A 15 -21.83 -22.66 -21.96
CA MET A 15 -21.82 -21.19 -22.05
C MET A 15 -23.02 -20.67 -22.86
N SER A 16 -23.50 -19.46 -22.52
CA SER A 16 -24.20 -18.57 -23.44
C SER A 16 -23.65 -17.15 -23.32
N ASN A 17 -23.13 -16.63 -24.43
CA ASN A 17 -22.81 -15.20 -24.57
C ASN A 17 -24.09 -14.41 -24.85
N ARG A 18 -24.24 -13.22 -24.24
CA ARG A 18 -24.48 -12.00 -25.03
C ARG A 18 -24.19 -10.71 -24.27
N SER A 19 -23.54 -9.81 -24.98
CA SER A 19 -23.19 -8.45 -24.56
C SER A 19 -24.41 -7.52 -24.60
N ALA A 20 -24.47 -6.57 -23.67
CA ALA A 20 -25.21 -5.32 -23.82
C ALA A 20 -24.44 -4.19 -23.12
N TYR A 21 -23.91 -3.24 -23.91
CA TYR A 21 -23.34 -1.99 -23.41
C TYR A 21 -24.44 -1.12 -22.78
N LYS A 22 -24.15 -0.50 -21.62
CA LYS A 22 -24.65 0.83 -21.26
C LYS A 22 -23.66 1.53 -20.32
N SER A 23 -23.54 2.85 -20.48
CA SER A 23 -22.50 3.72 -19.92
C SER A 23 -22.79 4.18 -18.49
N PRO A 24 -21.80 4.75 -17.76
CA PRO A 24 -21.87 4.95 -16.31
C PRO A 24 -22.28 6.37 -15.89
N MET A 25 -22.97 6.46 -14.76
CA MET A 25 -23.05 7.64 -13.88
C MET A 25 -23.33 7.14 -12.46
N GLU A 26 -22.36 7.26 -11.55
CA GLU A 26 -22.52 7.80 -10.18
C GLU A 26 -21.27 7.62 -9.30
N SER A 27 -20.90 8.73 -8.63
CA SER A 27 -20.00 8.96 -7.47
C SER A 27 -18.88 7.95 -7.07
N PRO A 28 -17.61 8.39 -6.99
CA PRO A 28 -16.52 7.61 -6.39
C PRO A 28 -16.30 7.94 -4.90
N LEU A 29 -17.08 7.35 -3.98
CA LEU A 29 -16.67 7.24 -2.57
C LEU A 29 -15.79 6.00 -2.38
N LYS A 30 -14.55 6.07 -2.88
CA LYS A 30 -13.56 5.01 -2.73
C LYS A 30 -12.64 5.34 -1.55
N MET A 31 -12.86 4.65 -0.43
CA MET A 31 -11.97 4.72 0.75
C MET A 31 -10.51 4.62 0.33
N MET A 32 -9.67 5.51 0.85
CA MET A 32 -8.22 5.39 0.75
C MET A 32 -7.78 4.15 1.53
N ARG A 33 -7.67 3.01 0.83
CA ARG A 33 -6.78 1.93 1.27
C ARG A 33 -5.37 2.49 1.20
N THR A 34 -4.85 2.95 2.33
CA THR A 34 -3.44 3.26 2.50
C THR A 34 -2.63 2.03 2.11
N ASN A 35 -1.56 2.23 1.33
CA ASN A 35 -0.69 1.14 0.91
C ASN A 35 -0.11 0.47 2.16
N SER A 36 -0.58 -0.75 2.46
CA SER A 36 0.13 -1.67 3.33
C SER A 36 1.40 -2.11 2.62
N SER A 37 2.42 -1.25 2.69
CA SER A 37 3.82 -1.62 2.49
C SER A 37 4.04 -2.94 3.19
N LYS A 38 4.41 -3.97 2.42
CA LYS A 38 4.79 -5.28 2.97
C LYS A 38 6.04 -5.04 3.81
N ARG A 39 5.85 -4.75 5.10
CA ARG A 39 6.93 -4.81 6.09
C ARG A 39 7.50 -6.22 5.99
N SER A 40 8.72 -6.31 5.48
CA SER A 40 9.56 -7.48 5.66
C SER A 40 9.50 -7.89 7.12
N PRO A 41 9.46 -9.20 7.45
CA PRO A 41 9.43 -9.63 8.84
C PRO A 41 10.63 -9.00 9.55
N ILE A 42 10.33 -8.20 10.58
CA ILE A 42 11.36 -7.63 11.44
C ILE A 42 12.11 -8.81 12.02
N LYS A 43 13.42 -8.90 11.76
CA LYS A 43 14.26 -9.90 12.41
C LYS A 43 14.15 -9.64 13.91
N ALA A 44 13.56 -10.58 14.65
CA ALA A 44 13.51 -10.51 16.10
C ALA A 44 14.94 -10.38 16.64
N SER A 45 15.10 -9.56 17.68
CA SER A 45 16.40 -9.43 18.34
C SER A 45 16.73 -10.74 19.06
N SER A 46 18.00 -11.13 19.12
CA SER A 46 18.41 -12.32 19.89
C SER A 46 18.25 -12.15 21.41
N ALA A 47 17.91 -10.94 21.89
CA ALA A 47 17.67 -10.66 23.30
C ALA A 47 16.29 -11.16 23.79
N ASP A 48 15.35 -11.43 22.86
CA ASP A 48 13.97 -11.77 23.20
C ASP A 48 13.68 -13.28 23.14
N SER A 49 14.63 -14.10 22.69
CA SER A 49 14.54 -15.56 22.79
C SER A 49 14.86 -16.07 24.20
N THR A 50 14.22 -17.17 24.61
CA THR A 50 14.55 -17.85 25.88
C THR A 50 16.02 -18.31 25.89
N LYS A 51 16.79 -17.80 26.86
CA LYS A 51 18.20 -18.14 27.08
C LYS A 51 18.28 -19.55 27.65
N VAL A 52 19.04 -20.46 27.01
CA VAL A 52 19.17 -21.85 27.49
C VAL A 52 20.63 -22.18 27.73
N VAL A 53 20.94 -22.57 28.96
CA VAL A 53 22.27 -23.03 29.38
C VAL A 53 22.18 -24.47 29.88
N VAL A 54 23.22 -25.25 29.65
CA VAL A 54 23.33 -26.64 30.14
C VAL A 54 24.36 -26.71 31.24
N ARG A 55 24.09 -27.48 32.30
CA ARG A 55 25.06 -27.78 33.35
C ARG A 55 25.17 -29.27 33.60
N PHE A 56 26.35 -29.83 33.37
CA PHE A 56 26.69 -31.18 33.81
C PHE A 56 27.23 -31.13 35.23
N ARG A 57 26.70 -31.97 36.12
CA ARG A 57 27.27 -32.17 37.46
C ARG A 57 28.56 -32.99 37.41
N PRO A 58 29.40 -32.97 38.46
CA PRO A 58 30.42 -34.00 38.68
C PRO A 58 29.83 -35.43 38.66
N PRO A 59 30.58 -36.45 38.19
CA PRO A 59 30.22 -37.85 38.36
C PRO A 59 30.04 -38.20 39.84
N ILE A 60 29.03 -39.00 40.17
CA ILE A 60 28.81 -39.50 41.53
C ILE A 60 29.70 -40.73 41.72
N PHE A 61 30.61 -40.68 42.68
CA PHE A 61 31.48 -41.80 43.08
C PHE A 61 30.72 -42.91 43.82
N LYS A 62 29.72 -43.52 43.17
CA LYS A 62 29.06 -44.78 43.60
C LYS A 62 29.53 -46.00 42.79
N HIS A 63 30.15 -45.78 41.64
CA HIS A 63 30.89 -46.80 40.91
C HIS A 63 32.40 -46.56 41.03
N ARG A 64 32.96 -46.85 42.22
CA ARG A 64 34.32 -47.40 42.23
C ARG A 64 34.20 -48.80 41.67
N GLU A 65 34.55 -48.97 40.40
CA GLU A 65 35.27 -50.19 40.04
C GLU A 65 36.46 -50.32 41.03
N SER A 66 36.64 -51.51 41.60
CA SER A 66 37.84 -51.79 42.40
C SER A 66 39.08 -51.53 41.53
N GLN A 67 40.20 -51.12 42.14
CA GLN A 67 41.41 -50.81 41.37
C GLN A 67 41.89 -52.00 40.51
N GLU A 68 41.59 -53.23 40.94
CA GLU A 68 41.76 -54.47 40.16
C GLU A 68 41.04 -54.47 38.79
N THR A 69 39.85 -53.88 38.65
CA THR A 69 39.11 -53.88 37.37
C THR A 69 39.75 -52.92 36.38
N VAL A 70 40.26 -51.78 36.86
CA VAL A 70 40.97 -50.79 36.04
C VAL A 70 42.27 -51.40 35.51
N GLU A 71 43.07 -52.06 36.36
CA GLU A 71 44.30 -52.74 35.95
C GLU A 71 44.03 -53.91 34.98
N ASN A 72 42.99 -54.71 35.21
CA ASN A 72 42.59 -55.79 34.29
C ASN A 72 42.08 -55.29 32.93
N ASN A 73 41.35 -54.16 32.89
CA ASN A 73 40.88 -53.56 31.64
C ASN A 73 42.05 -52.99 30.80
N LEU A 74 43.04 -52.37 31.45
CA LEU A 74 44.31 -51.95 30.83
C LEU A 74 45.10 -53.14 30.27
N ALA A 75 45.19 -54.25 31.01
CA ALA A 75 45.89 -55.46 30.57
C ALA A 75 45.22 -56.16 29.36
N LEU A 76 43.92 -55.95 29.15
CA LEU A 76 43.15 -56.56 28.04
C LEU A 76 43.07 -55.70 26.78
N GLY A 77 43.74 -54.54 26.73
CA GLY A 77 43.76 -53.67 25.55
C GLY A 77 42.40 -53.05 25.17
N LYS A 78 41.40 -53.15 26.04
CA LYS A 78 40.09 -52.52 25.85
C LYS A 78 40.24 -51.03 26.16
N LYS A 79 40.14 -50.17 25.13
CA LYS A 79 40.02 -48.72 25.31
C LYS A 79 38.69 -48.35 25.98
N THR A 80 38.63 -48.41 27.30
CA THR A 80 37.52 -47.90 28.13
C THR A 80 37.69 -46.40 28.40
N ASP A 81 37.80 -45.59 27.34
CA ASP A 81 38.08 -44.16 27.45
C ASP A 81 37.26 -43.32 26.42
N SER A 82 36.02 -43.74 26.18
CA SER A 82 35.03 -42.91 25.49
C SER A 82 34.24 -42.12 26.53
N GLN A 83 34.74 -40.94 26.91
CA GLN A 83 34.00 -40.00 27.73
C GLN A 83 32.61 -39.72 27.10
N LEU A 84 31.53 -39.91 27.86
CA LEU A 84 30.15 -39.80 27.34
C LEU A 84 29.87 -38.43 26.74
N ILE A 85 30.45 -37.39 27.32
CA ILE A 85 30.28 -35.99 26.93
C ILE A 85 31.63 -35.40 26.53
N ASN A 86 31.66 -34.69 25.42
CA ASN A 86 32.78 -33.85 25.02
C ASN A 86 32.24 -32.42 24.83
N ILE A 87 32.76 -31.47 25.62
CA ILE A 87 32.30 -30.08 25.62
C ILE A 87 33.17 -29.28 24.66
N GLU A 88 32.59 -28.96 23.51
CA GLU A 88 33.16 -28.12 22.46
C GLU A 88 32.97 -26.64 22.83
N PRO A 89 33.87 -25.72 22.42
CA PRO A 89 34.11 -24.42 23.06
C PRO A 89 32.87 -23.70 23.60
N HIS A 90 32.65 -23.87 24.92
CA HIS A 90 31.66 -23.25 25.80
C HIS A 90 30.17 -23.26 25.40
N GLN A 91 29.79 -23.64 24.18
CA GLN A 91 28.41 -23.54 23.68
C GLN A 91 27.88 -24.84 23.08
N SER A 92 28.73 -25.82 22.78
CA SER A 92 28.31 -27.09 22.19
C SER A 92 28.72 -28.26 23.06
N VAL A 93 27.92 -29.32 23.02
CA VAL A 93 28.26 -30.61 23.62
C VAL A 93 28.01 -31.71 22.60
N TYR A 94 29.02 -32.54 22.41
CA TYR A 94 28.91 -33.80 21.70
C TYR A 94 28.65 -34.91 22.70
N ILE A 95 27.56 -35.64 22.52
CA ILE A 95 27.24 -36.84 23.29
C ILE A 95 27.70 -38.03 22.46
N ASN A 96 28.57 -38.86 23.04
CA ASN A 96 29.08 -40.10 22.45
C ASN A 96 28.54 -41.30 23.22
N GLY A 97 27.22 -41.46 23.19
CA GLY A 97 26.48 -42.47 23.94
C GLY A 97 26.22 -43.77 23.16
N ALA A 98 25.80 -44.81 23.90
CA ALA A 98 25.45 -46.10 23.34
C ALA A 98 24.08 -46.10 22.64
N THR A 99 23.17 -45.19 23.02
CA THR A 99 21.83 -45.01 22.44
C THR A 99 21.73 -43.77 21.56
N PHE A 100 22.61 -42.79 21.74
CA PHE A 100 22.65 -41.56 20.97
C PHE A 100 24.07 -41.03 20.80
N SER A 101 24.46 -40.82 19.54
CA SER A 101 25.66 -40.08 19.16
C SER A 101 25.25 -38.81 18.42
N GLY A 102 25.68 -37.64 18.87
CA GLY A 102 25.35 -36.37 18.21
C GLY A 102 25.63 -35.11 19.03
N ARG A 103 25.51 -33.96 18.37
CA ARG A 103 25.89 -32.64 18.90
C ARG A 103 24.67 -31.77 19.20
N PHE A 104 24.73 -31.03 20.30
CA PHE A 104 23.78 -29.97 20.66
C PHE A 104 24.51 -28.63 20.81
N THR A 105 23.80 -27.52 20.63
CA THR A 105 24.31 -26.15 20.82
C THR A 105 23.34 -25.31 21.63
N PHE A 106 23.85 -24.61 22.63
CA PHE A 106 23.13 -23.81 23.61
C PHE A 106 23.76 -22.41 23.72
N ASP A 107 23.27 -21.57 24.63
CA ASP A 107 23.90 -20.27 24.89
C ASP A 107 25.17 -20.42 25.74
N ARG A 108 25.20 -21.46 26.60
CA ARG A 108 26.38 -21.96 27.32
C ARG A 108 26.23 -23.44 27.64
N VAL A 109 27.35 -24.16 27.69
CA VAL A 109 27.48 -25.48 28.30
C VAL A 109 28.54 -25.40 29.39
N PHE A 110 28.14 -25.72 30.62
CA PHE A 110 28.99 -25.80 31.79
C PHE A 110 29.37 -27.26 32.08
N GLY A 111 30.66 -27.51 32.21
CA GLY A 111 31.19 -28.84 32.54
C GLY A 111 31.19 -29.15 34.04
N PRO A 112 31.55 -30.38 34.42
CA PRO A 112 31.62 -30.85 35.81
C PRO A 112 32.28 -29.88 36.80
N GLU A 113 33.41 -29.28 36.42
CA GLU A 113 34.23 -28.40 37.27
C GLU A 113 33.67 -26.96 37.42
N THR A 114 32.50 -26.67 36.84
CA THR A 114 31.96 -25.30 36.83
C THR A 114 31.38 -24.89 38.19
N SER A 115 32.02 -23.88 38.79
CA SER A 115 31.57 -23.28 40.06
C SER A 115 30.16 -22.68 39.98
N GLN A 116 29.51 -22.56 41.14
CA GLN A 116 28.21 -21.88 41.25
C GLN A 116 28.27 -20.41 40.82
N THR A 117 29.38 -19.74 41.14
CA THR A 117 29.63 -18.33 40.79
C THR A 117 29.61 -18.12 39.28
N GLU A 118 30.36 -18.93 38.51
CA GLU A 118 30.41 -18.80 37.05
C GLU A 118 29.04 -19.06 36.40
N VAL A 119 28.27 -20.03 36.91
CA VAL A 119 26.92 -20.30 36.42
C VAL A 119 26.01 -19.09 36.63
N PHE A 120 26.08 -18.43 37.79
CA PHE A 120 25.31 -17.22 38.08
C PHE A 120 25.75 -16.03 37.23
N ASP A 121 27.04 -15.74 37.18
CA ASP A 121 27.59 -14.54 36.52
C ASP A 121 27.29 -14.52 35.02
N TYR A 122 27.44 -15.66 34.34
CA TYR A 122 27.17 -15.76 32.90
C TYR A 122 25.67 -15.88 32.59
N SER A 123 24.94 -16.70 33.36
CA SER A 123 23.57 -17.08 32.98
C SER A 123 22.52 -16.13 33.53
N ILE A 124 22.69 -15.70 34.78
CA ILE A 124 21.61 -15.15 35.62
C ILE A 124 21.75 -13.66 35.90
N ASN A 125 22.96 -13.14 36.10
CA ASN A 125 23.21 -11.76 36.50
C ASN A 125 22.45 -10.73 35.62
N GLU A 126 22.47 -10.93 34.30
CA GLU A 126 21.68 -10.16 33.32
C GLU A 126 20.16 -10.17 33.61
N THR A 127 19.57 -11.34 33.89
CA THR A 127 18.14 -11.47 34.24
C THR A 127 17.80 -10.75 35.56
N VAL A 128 18.73 -10.70 36.53
CA VAL A 128 18.54 -9.98 37.80
C VAL A 128 18.63 -8.47 37.58
N ASN A 129 19.55 -8.01 36.72
CA ASN A 129 19.65 -6.59 36.37
C ASN A 129 18.41 -6.12 35.60
N ASP A 130 17.89 -6.91 34.66
CA ASP A 130 16.62 -6.64 33.97
C ASP A 130 15.44 -6.62 34.96
N PHE A 131 15.41 -7.55 35.93
CA PHE A 131 14.42 -7.56 37.01
C PHE A 131 14.45 -6.26 37.84
N CYS A 132 15.63 -5.80 38.25
CA CYS A 132 15.79 -4.55 38.99
C CYS A 132 15.40 -3.31 38.15
N ASN A 133 15.50 -3.39 36.82
CA ASN A 133 15.10 -2.32 35.89
C ASN A 133 13.59 -2.28 35.57
N GLY A 134 12.81 -3.25 36.07
CA GLY A 134 11.36 -3.32 35.91
C GLY A 134 10.85 -4.34 34.88
N TYR A 135 11.69 -5.23 34.35
CA TYR A 135 11.23 -6.37 33.55
C TYR A 135 10.80 -7.53 34.44
N ASN A 136 9.80 -8.33 34.01
CA ASN A 136 9.58 -9.64 34.63
C ASN A 136 10.73 -10.59 34.26
N GLY A 137 11.09 -11.49 35.18
CA GLY A 137 12.13 -12.50 34.99
C GLY A 137 11.65 -13.90 35.37
N THR A 138 12.20 -14.93 34.75
CA THR A 138 11.98 -16.33 35.16
C THR A 138 13.24 -17.16 34.96
N ILE A 139 13.61 -17.92 35.99
CA ILE A 139 14.78 -18.80 35.99
C ILE A 139 14.33 -20.22 36.34
N PHE A 140 14.49 -21.14 35.39
CA PHE A 140 14.12 -22.55 35.53
C PHE A 140 15.36 -23.43 35.78
N ALA A 141 15.26 -24.37 36.71
CA ALA A 141 16.11 -25.57 36.72
C ALA A 141 15.30 -26.80 36.27
N TYR A 142 15.78 -27.50 35.23
CA TYR A 142 15.09 -28.64 34.61
C TYR A 142 16.04 -29.81 34.36
N GLY A 143 15.56 -31.04 34.52
CA GLY A 143 16.32 -32.27 34.28
C GLY A 143 15.87 -33.41 35.20
N GLN A 144 16.49 -34.59 35.05
CA GLN A 144 16.17 -35.75 35.88
C GLN A 144 16.47 -35.52 37.38
N THR A 145 15.91 -36.35 38.24
CA THR A 145 16.32 -36.49 39.64
C THR A 145 17.81 -36.82 39.73
N GLY A 146 18.49 -36.21 40.71
CA GLY A 146 19.94 -36.32 40.89
C GLY A 146 20.81 -35.57 39.86
N SER A 147 20.25 -34.83 38.90
CA SER A 147 21.05 -34.04 37.94
C SER A 147 21.61 -32.71 38.49
N GLY A 148 21.17 -32.28 39.68
CA GLY A 148 21.66 -31.06 40.33
C GLY A 148 20.78 -29.81 40.19
N LYS A 149 19.46 -29.96 39.95
CA LYS A 149 18.48 -28.85 39.91
C LYS A 149 18.49 -28.00 41.18
N THR A 150 18.10 -28.59 42.32
CA THR A 150 18.07 -27.93 43.63
C THR A 150 19.45 -27.47 44.10
N HIS A 151 20.52 -28.21 43.75
CA HIS A 151 21.91 -27.76 43.96
C HIS A 151 22.25 -26.49 43.13
N THR A 152 21.72 -26.36 41.92
CA THR A 152 21.90 -25.13 41.13
C THR A 152 21.08 -23.97 41.68
N MET A 153 19.84 -24.23 42.13
CA MET A 153 18.96 -23.19 42.65
C MET A 153 19.38 -22.71 44.04
N LEU A 154 19.55 -23.60 45.02
CA LEU A 154 19.92 -23.23 46.39
C LEU A 154 21.41 -23.38 46.66
N GLY A 155 22.02 -24.48 46.20
CA GLY A 155 23.40 -24.84 46.53
C GLY A 155 23.54 -25.36 47.96
N ASN A 156 24.78 -25.38 48.47
CA ASN A 156 25.05 -25.72 49.85
C ASN A 156 24.94 -24.46 50.72
N MET A 157 23.86 -24.35 51.51
CA MET A 157 23.58 -23.17 52.33
C MET A 157 24.54 -23.01 53.53
N ASP A 158 25.33 -24.03 53.86
CA ASP A 158 26.34 -23.98 54.91
C ASP A 158 27.69 -23.43 54.41
N SER A 159 27.85 -23.22 53.09
CA SER A 159 29.11 -22.76 52.48
C SER A 159 28.87 -21.63 51.46
N PRO A 160 29.23 -20.37 51.77
CA PRO A 160 28.99 -19.23 50.88
C PRO A 160 29.58 -19.34 49.47
N SER A 161 30.71 -20.06 49.29
CA SER A 161 31.27 -20.32 47.95
C SER A 161 30.39 -21.24 47.10
N GLU A 162 29.59 -22.10 47.75
CA GLU A 162 28.72 -23.11 47.15
C GLU A 162 27.26 -22.64 47.02
N TYR A 163 26.96 -21.40 47.42
CA TYR A 163 25.66 -20.76 47.23
C TYR A 163 25.22 -20.82 45.77
N GLY A 164 24.00 -21.30 45.53
CA GLY A 164 23.39 -21.41 44.20
C GLY A 164 22.84 -20.09 43.67
N VAL A 165 21.92 -20.17 42.71
CA VAL A 165 21.28 -19.01 42.08
C VAL A 165 20.52 -18.16 43.10
N VAL A 166 19.67 -18.75 43.92
CA VAL A 166 18.71 -18.09 44.81
C VAL A 166 19.40 -17.19 45.86
N PRO A 167 20.39 -17.66 46.65
CA PRO A 167 21.19 -16.77 47.52
C PRO A 167 21.86 -15.63 46.78
N ARG A 168 22.44 -15.87 45.59
CA ARG A 168 23.10 -14.83 44.79
C ARG A 168 22.11 -13.82 44.21
N VAL A 169 20.90 -14.23 43.86
CA VAL A 169 19.80 -13.31 43.51
C VAL A 169 19.46 -12.41 44.69
N ALA A 170 19.40 -12.95 45.92
CA ALA A 170 19.13 -12.15 47.12
C ALA A 170 20.25 -11.14 47.42
N ASP A 171 21.53 -11.57 47.39
CA ASP A 171 22.68 -10.67 47.50
C ASP A 171 22.63 -9.56 46.43
N LYS A 172 22.44 -9.94 45.15
CA LYS A 172 22.46 -9.00 44.02
C LYS A 172 21.30 -8.01 44.06
N LEU A 173 20.10 -8.46 44.43
CA LEU A 173 18.92 -7.60 44.56
C LEU A 173 19.14 -6.50 45.59
N PHE A 174 19.59 -6.86 46.81
CA PHE A 174 19.82 -5.87 47.85
C PHE A 174 21.06 -5.00 47.60
N GLU A 175 22.08 -5.50 46.88
CA GLU A 175 23.16 -4.67 46.34
C GLU A 175 22.63 -3.62 45.34
N GLN A 176 21.73 -4.00 44.42
CA GLN A 176 21.15 -3.06 43.46
C GLN A 176 20.24 -2.02 44.13
N ILE A 177 19.48 -2.41 45.15
CA ILE A 177 18.66 -1.48 45.95
C ILE A 177 19.55 -0.49 46.72
N ALA A 178 20.61 -0.97 47.39
CA ALA A 178 21.52 -0.12 48.16
C ALA A 178 22.31 0.87 47.29
N ASN A 179 22.62 0.50 46.03
CA ASN A 179 23.27 1.36 45.04
C ASN A 179 22.27 2.13 44.14
N GLY A 180 20.97 2.07 44.45
CA GLY A 180 19.91 2.75 43.70
C GLY A 180 19.92 4.28 43.86
N SER A 181 19.02 4.97 43.17
CA SER A 181 18.86 6.41 43.35
C SER A 181 18.34 6.73 44.77
N PRO A 182 18.87 7.74 45.48
CA PRO A 182 18.28 8.20 46.74
C PRO A 182 16.86 8.76 46.56
N SER A 183 16.44 9.06 45.32
CA SER A 183 15.07 9.42 44.95
C SER A 183 14.18 8.22 44.58
N SER A 184 14.57 6.99 44.91
CA SER A 184 13.76 5.78 44.67
C SER A 184 13.38 5.07 45.98
N GLU A 185 12.08 4.87 46.18
CA GLU A 185 11.53 3.97 47.21
C GLU A 185 11.45 2.55 46.64
N TYR A 186 11.86 1.53 47.40
CA TYR A 186 11.82 0.13 46.99
C TYR A 186 11.04 -0.72 48.00
N THR A 187 10.12 -1.55 47.49
CA THR A 187 9.37 -2.54 48.28
C THR A 187 9.63 -3.92 47.69
N VAL A 188 10.20 -4.81 48.52
CA VAL A 188 10.46 -6.22 48.15
C VAL A 188 9.47 -7.12 48.90
N SER A 189 8.90 -8.08 48.20
CA SER A 189 8.12 -9.15 48.82
C SER A 189 8.34 -10.51 48.17
N ILE A 190 8.09 -11.57 48.93
CA ILE A 190 8.20 -12.95 48.48
C ILE A 190 6.92 -13.73 48.80
N GLY A 191 6.43 -14.47 47.80
CA GLY A 191 5.51 -15.60 47.99
C GLY A 191 6.20 -16.89 47.56
N VAL A 192 5.89 -18.01 48.23
CA VAL A 192 6.49 -19.31 47.87
C VAL A 192 5.40 -20.36 47.70
N LEU A 193 5.40 -21.00 46.53
CA LEU A 193 4.37 -21.92 46.10
C LEU A 193 4.98 -23.30 45.79
N GLU A 194 4.35 -24.35 46.30
CA GLU A 194 4.56 -25.73 45.85
C GLU A 194 3.43 -26.16 44.91
N ILE A 195 3.78 -26.87 43.83
CA ILE A 195 2.85 -27.63 43.00
C ILE A 195 3.17 -29.12 43.17
N TYR A 196 2.28 -29.84 43.86
CA TYR A 196 2.39 -31.27 44.11
C TYR A 196 1.08 -31.96 43.69
N MET A 197 1.17 -33.01 42.85
CA MET A 197 0.01 -33.75 42.33
C MET A 197 -1.12 -32.87 41.71
N GLU A 198 -0.75 -31.77 41.03
CA GLU A 198 -1.68 -30.72 40.53
C GLU A 198 -2.52 -30.01 41.62
N GLN A 199 -2.08 -30.07 42.88
CA GLN A 199 -2.55 -29.22 43.97
C GLN A 199 -1.57 -28.09 44.22
N LEU A 200 -2.09 -26.94 44.65
CA LEU A 200 -1.28 -25.78 45.06
C LEU A 200 -1.11 -25.82 46.57
N ARG A 201 0.08 -25.49 47.04
CA ARG A 201 0.38 -25.36 48.46
C ARG A 201 1.18 -24.09 48.73
N ASP A 202 0.77 -23.37 49.74
CA ASP A 202 1.46 -22.16 50.20
C ASP A 202 2.58 -22.60 51.17
N LEU A 203 3.84 -22.37 50.81
CA LEU A 203 4.98 -22.74 51.65
C LEU A 203 5.36 -21.67 52.67
N LEU A 204 4.67 -20.53 52.69
CA LEU A 204 4.80 -19.53 53.76
C LEU A 204 3.64 -19.63 54.78
N ASN A 205 2.46 -20.10 54.34
CA ASN A 205 1.28 -20.31 55.17
C ASN A 205 0.53 -21.61 54.79
N PRO A 206 1.00 -22.80 55.23
CA PRO A 206 0.44 -24.08 54.77
C PRO A 206 -1.08 -24.25 54.93
N ASP A 207 -1.67 -23.69 55.99
CA ASP A 207 -3.11 -23.77 56.28
C ASP A 207 -3.96 -23.06 55.20
N ASN A 208 -3.38 -22.09 54.51
CA ASN A 208 -4.03 -21.30 53.46
C ASN A 208 -4.09 -22.01 52.09
N SER A 209 -3.42 -23.17 51.93
CA SER A 209 -3.29 -23.89 50.66
C SER A 209 -4.64 -24.20 49.97
N ASN A 210 -5.71 -24.40 50.73
CA ASN A 210 -7.06 -24.68 50.20
C ASN A 210 -7.73 -23.47 49.51
N ASN A 211 -7.25 -22.24 49.76
CA ASN A 211 -7.82 -21.00 49.23
C ASN A 211 -7.16 -20.55 47.92
N LEU A 212 -6.02 -21.14 47.54
CA LEU A 212 -5.22 -20.71 46.40
C LEU A 212 -5.95 -20.97 45.07
N CYS A 213 -6.15 -19.92 44.27
CA CYS A 213 -6.75 -20.05 42.94
C CYS A 213 -5.98 -19.27 41.86
N ILE A 214 -5.84 -19.87 40.68
CA ILE A 214 -5.15 -19.27 39.53
C ILE A 214 -6.16 -18.50 38.70
N ARG A 215 -6.02 -17.17 38.67
CA ARG A 215 -6.85 -16.28 37.84
C ARG A 215 -6.01 -15.58 36.79
N ASP A 216 -6.63 -15.35 35.65
CA ASP A 216 -6.09 -14.47 34.62
C ASP A 216 -6.29 -13.04 35.18
N SER A 217 -5.22 -12.23 35.25
CA SER A 217 -5.28 -10.88 35.80
C SER A 217 -6.18 -10.00 34.93
N GLY A 218 -6.98 -9.15 35.58
CA GLY A 218 -7.97 -8.31 34.88
C GLY A 218 -7.33 -7.21 34.02
N ALA A 219 -8.17 -6.42 33.35
CA ALA A 219 -7.82 -5.43 32.32
C ALA A 219 -6.83 -4.30 32.71
N LEU A 220 -6.26 -4.32 33.92
CA LEU A 220 -5.26 -3.37 34.42
C LEU A 220 -3.83 -3.95 34.45
N SER A 221 -3.66 -5.28 34.40
CA SER A 221 -2.35 -5.92 34.27
C SER A 221 -2.45 -7.18 33.41
N ASP A 222 -1.71 -7.20 32.29
CA ASP A 222 -1.50 -8.45 31.55
C ASP A 222 -0.82 -9.45 32.49
N GLY A 223 -1.36 -10.67 32.61
CA GLY A 223 -0.68 -11.77 33.30
C GLY A 223 -1.61 -12.80 33.93
N VAL A 224 -1.01 -13.78 34.62
CA VAL A 224 -1.71 -14.81 35.41
C VAL A 224 -1.21 -14.71 36.85
N THR A 225 -2.14 -14.68 37.81
CA THR A 225 -1.81 -14.56 39.23
C THR A 225 -2.43 -15.67 40.08
N VAL A 226 -1.71 -16.08 41.13
CA VAL A 226 -2.24 -16.94 42.19
C VAL A 226 -2.84 -16.04 43.26
N GLN A 227 -4.16 -16.00 43.32
CA GLN A 227 -4.86 -15.27 44.37
C GLN A 227 -4.73 -15.98 45.71
N HIS A 228 -4.75 -15.19 46.78
CA HIS A 228 -4.61 -15.61 48.16
C HIS A 228 -3.24 -16.22 48.52
N LEU A 229 -2.23 -16.19 47.65
CA LEU A 229 -0.86 -16.59 48.02
C LEU A 229 -0.29 -15.65 49.09
N GLU A 230 0.12 -16.18 50.24
CA GLU A 230 0.77 -15.42 51.30
C GLU A 230 2.01 -14.70 50.75
N THR A 231 2.14 -13.43 51.09
CA THR A 231 3.17 -12.54 50.52
C THR A 231 3.86 -11.80 51.66
N ARG A 232 5.07 -12.23 51.99
CA ARG A 232 5.87 -11.66 53.07
C ARG A 232 6.75 -10.53 52.52
N TYR A 233 6.61 -9.33 53.09
CA TYR A 233 7.54 -8.22 52.85
C TYR A 233 8.88 -8.50 53.54
N VAL A 234 9.96 -8.09 52.88
CA VAL A 234 11.34 -8.29 53.37
C VAL A 234 12.16 -7.02 53.15
N SER A 235 12.98 -6.68 54.15
CA SER A 235 13.79 -5.46 54.22
C SER A 235 15.29 -5.73 54.02
N SER A 236 15.71 -6.99 54.09
CA SER A 236 17.10 -7.41 53.93
C SER A 236 17.23 -8.74 53.20
N LYS A 237 18.43 -9.02 52.69
CA LYS A 237 18.77 -10.31 52.07
C LYS A 237 18.61 -11.49 53.03
N ASP A 238 18.85 -11.29 54.32
CA ASP A 238 18.81 -12.35 55.33
C ASP A 238 17.36 -12.72 55.66
N GLU A 239 16.43 -11.76 55.65
CA GLU A 239 14.99 -12.03 55.74
C GLU A 239 14.47 -12.77 54.51
N LEU A 240 14.90 -12.36 53.31
CA LEU A 240 14.55 -13.03 52.05
C LEU A 240 15.05 -14.48 52.04
N LEU A 241 16.31 -14.71 52.42
CA LEU A 241 16.89 -16.05 52.50
C LEU A 241 16.27 -16.89 53.62
N GLY A 242 15.99 -16.29 54.78
CA GLY A 242 15.29 -16.95 55.88
C GLY A 242 13.92 -17.50 55.46
N ALA A 243 13.13 -16.70 54.71
CA ALA A 243 11.85 -17.13 54.17
C ALA A 243 11.99 -18.31 53.18
N ILE A 244 13.00 -18.26 52.30
CA ILE A 244 13.28 -19.30 51.30
C ILE A 244 13.74 -20.61 51.96
N ILE A 245 14.65 -20.54 52.94
CA ILE A 245 15.14 -21.69 53.70
C ILE A 245 14.00 -22.34 54.48
N LEU A 246 13.14 -21.54 55.12
CA LEU A 246 11.95 -22.03 55.85
C LEU A 246 10.98 -22.75 54.91
N ALA A 247 10.64 -22.12 53.77
CA ALA A 247 9.75 -22.72 52.77
C ALA A 247 10.31 -24.04 52.21
N ASN A 248 11.63 -24.12 51.95
CA ASN A 248 12.24 -25.36 51.45
C ASN A 248 12.32 -26.48 52.53
N LYS A 249 12.44 -26.12 53.81
CA LYS A 249 12.26 -27.08 54.92
C LYS A 249 10.83 -27.62 54.93
N LEU A 250 9.82 -26.74 54.85
CA LEU A 250 8.41 -27.12 54.83
C LEU A 250 8.04 -28.00 53.62
N ARG A 251 8.61 -27.72 52.43
CA ARG A 251 8.52 -28.59 51.23
C ARG A 251 8.99 -30.02 51.53
N THR A 252 10.06 -30.17 52.30
CA THR A 252 10.66 -31.49 52.64
C THR A 252 9.88 -32.21 53.75
N THR A 253 9.24 -31.48 54.68
CA THR A 253 8.55 -32.07 55.86
C THR A 253 7.03 -32.16 55.71
N GLY A 254 6.45 -31.69 54.60
CA GLY A 254 5.03 -31.29 54.53
C GLY A 254 3.96 -32.39 54.54
N VAL A 255 4.29 -33.69 54.57
CA VAL A 255 3.31 -34.79 54.67
C VAL A 255 3.84 -35.95 55.51
N THR A 256 3.00 -36.44 56.43
CA THR A 256 3.19 -37.63 57.26
C THR A 256 3.34 -38.93 56.44
N ASP A 257 4.27 -39.80 56.84
CA ASP A 257 4.42 -41.20 56.39
C ASP A 257 4.53 -41.48 54.88
N SER A 258 4.97 -40.52 54.06
CA SER A 258 5.37 -40.81 52.67
C SER A 258 6.50 -39.90 52.20
N ASN A 259 7.48 -40.51 51.52
CA ASN A 259 8.76 -39.90 51.13
C ASN A 259 8.59 -38.75 50.11
N ALA A 260 8.27 -37.55 50.59
CA ALA A 260 8.25 -36.31 49.82
C ALA A 260 9.67 -35.84 49.53
N ASP A 261 10.35 -36.51 48.59
CA ASP A 261 11.59 -36.01 48.01
C ASP A 261 11.29 -34.77 47.15
N SER A 262 12.16 -33.76 47.27
CA SER A 262 12.26 -32.58 46.39
C SER A 262 12.14 -32.89 44.88
N SER A 263 12.51 -34.10 44.45
CA SER A 263 12.29 -34.59 43.09
C SER A 263 10.83 -34.63 42.64
N ARG A 264 9.86 -34.56 43.55
CA ARG A 264 8.45 -34.89 43.29
C ARG A 264 7.47 -33.73 43.33
N SER A 265 7.95 -32.52 43.63
CA SER A 265 7.13 -31.30 43.57
C SER A 265 7.89 -30.17 42.89
N HIS A 266 7.15 -29.24 42.26
CA HIS A 266 7.74 -28.02 41.71
C HIS A 266 7.68 -26.93 42.78
N ALA A 267 8.82 -26.31 43.08
CA ALA A 267 8.86 -25.12 43.92
C ALA A 267 9.01 -23.85 43.06
N ILE A 268 8.17 -22.86 43.34
CA ILE A 268 8.16 -21.55 42.69
C ILE A 268 8.32 -20.48 43.77
N PHE A 269 9.48 -19.84 43.81
CA PHE A 269 9.71 -18.65 44.63
C PHE A 269 9.39 -17.42 43.77
N GLN A 270 8.37 -16.66 44.15
CA GLN A 270 7.92 -15.46 43.46
C GLN A 270 8.39 -14.23 44.24
N ILE A 271 9.46 -13.59 43.76
CA ILE A 271 9.98 -12.34 44.33
C ILE A 271 9.38 -11.19 43.53
N LYS A 272 8.80 -10.21 44.21
CA LYS A 272 8.28 -8.98 43.62
C LYS A 272 9.09 -7.79 44.08
N LEU A 273 9.41 -6.91 43.13
CA LEU A 273 10.04 -5.63 43.38
C LEU A 273 9.12 -4.53 42.84
N ALA A 274 8.67 -3.65 43.73
CA ALA A 274 8.08 -2.39 43.35
C ALA A 274 9.10 -1.28 43.60
N GLN A 275 9.46 -0.52 42.57
CA GLN A 275 10.28 0.69 42.66
C GLN A 275 9.38 1.90 42.37
N ARG A 276 9.40 2.91 43.23
CA ARG A 276 8.74 4.19 43.00
C ARG A 276 9.76 5.30 42.94
N SER A 277 9.83 5.99 41.81
CA SER A 277 10.57 7.22 41.65
C SER A 277 9.84 8.38 42.33
N LEU A 278 10.55 9.14 43.15
CA LEU A 278 10.04 10.34 43.83
C LEU A 278 10.10 11.58 42.94
N ASP A 279 10.94 11.58 41.89
CA ASP A 279 11.17 12.73 41.01
C ASP A 279 10.02 12.91 39.99
N ASP A 280 9.58 11.82 39.37
CA ASP A 280 8.55 11.79 38.33
C ASP A 280 7.28 10.99 38.71
N GLY A 281 7.29 10.33 39.86
CA GLY A 281 6.17 9.52 40.35
C GLY A 281 5.97 8.21 39.59
N ILE A 282 6.89 7.80 38.71
CA ILE A 282 6.76 6.53 37.97
C ILE A 282 6.95 5.35 38.94
N VAL A 283 6.03 4.38 38.87
CA VAL A 283 6.11 3.13 39.61
C VAL A 283 6.46 2.01 38.63
N LYS A 284 7.53 1.28 38.90
CA LYS A 284 7.88 0.05 38.18
C LYS A 284 7.57 -1.16 39.06
N VAL A 285 6.98 -2.21 38.49
CA VAL A 285 6.65 -3.43 39.23
C VAL A 285 7.09 -4.66 38.44
N SER A 286 8.15 -5.30 38.90
CA SER A 286 8.68 -6.54 38.32
C SER A 286 8.41 -7.75 39.21
N THR A 287 8.23 -8.90 38.58
CA THR A 287 8.16 -10.22 39.25
C THR A 287 9.26 -11.13 38.72
N LEU A 288 10.04 -11.72 39.62
CA LEU A 288 11.05 -12.73 39.33
C LEU A 288 10.59 -14.08 39.89
N PHE A 289 10.42 -15.05 39.00
CA PHE A 289 10.13 -16.43 39.36
C PHE A 289 11.44 -17.26 39.37
N LEU A 290 11.79 -17.80 40.53
CA LEU A 290 12.86 -18.80 40.67
C LEU A 290 12.20 -20.17 40.81
N VAL A 291 12.45 -21.08 39.87
CA VAL A 291 11.67 -22.32 39.72
C VAL A 291 12.57 -23.54 39.76
N ASP A 292 12.40 -24.37 40.80
CA ASP A 292 13.02 -25.69 40.94
C ASP A 292 11.96 -26.75 40.57
N LEU A 293 12.05 -27.26 39.34
CA LEU A 293 11.08 -28.24 38.83
C LEU A 293 11.32 -29.63 39.42
N ALA A 294 10.30 -30.49 39.35
CA ALA A 294 10.39 -31.92 39.64
C ALA A 294 11.33 -32.67 38.66
N GLY A 295 11.62 -33.94 38.96
CA GLY A 295 12.36 -34.86 38.09
C GLY A 295 11.67 -35.11 36.75
N SER A 296 12.42 -35.01 35.65
CA SER A 296 11.91 -35.25 34.29
C SER A 296 12.05 -36.70 33.80
N GLU A 297 12.50 -37.61 34.66
CA GLU A 297 12.75 -39.01 34.30
C GLU A 297 11.46 -39.81 34.06
N ARG A 298 11.59 -40.84 33.22
CA ARG A 298 10.46 -41.71 32.88
C ARG A 298 10.06 -42.58 34.07
N ILE A 299 8.75 -42.63 34.33
CA ILE A 299 8.13 -43.47 35.37
C ILE A 299 8.64 -44.92 35.35
N ALA A 300 8.84 -45.51 34.16
CA ALA A 300 9.36 -46.86 33.98
C ALA A 300 10.74 -47.10 34.63
N ARG A 301 11.55 -46.05 34.82
CA ARG A 301 12.86 -46.11 35.48
C ARG A 301 12.78 -46.08 37.01
N THR A 302 11.68 -45.58 37.58
CA THR A 302 11.53 -45.39 39.03
C THR A 302 11.15 -46.66 39.80
N GLY A 303 10.68 -47.72 39.10
CA GLY A 303 10.19 -48.95 39.74
C GLY A 303 8.92 -48.76 40.60
N ALA A 304 8.27 -47.59 40.53
CA ALA A 304 7.16 -47.22 41.39
C ALA A 304 5.91 -48.08 41.16
N THR A 305 5.29 -48.53 42.26
CA THR A 305 4.02 -49.28 42.27
C THR A 305 3.02 -48.61 43.23
N GLY A 306 1.74 -48.97 43.13
CA GLY A 306 0.69 -48.44 44.02
C GLY A 306 0.49 -46.93 43.91
N GLN A 307 0.31 -46.26 45.06
CA GLN A 307 0.10 -44.80 45.10
C GLN A 307 1.28 -44.00 44.51
N THR A 308 2.52 -44.47 44.73
CA THR A 308 3.75 -43.89 44.16
C THR A 308 3.71 -43.82 42.63
N LEU A 309 3.01 -44.75 41.97
CA LEU A 309 2.83 -44.74 40.52
C LEU A 309 1.85 -43.65 40.07
N GLU A 310 0.75 -43.44 40.80
CA GLU A 310 -0.22 -42.36 40.50
C GLU A 310 0.36 -40.97 40.78
N GLU A 311 1.20 -40.85 41.80
CA GLU A 311 2.02 -39.67 42.07
C GLU A 311 2.98 -39.38 40.91
N ALA A 312 3.80 -40.36 40.52
CA ALA A 312 4.75 -40.25 39.41
C ALA A 312 4.08 -39.94 38.06
N LYS A 313 2.85 -40.43 37.83
CA LYS A 313 2.00 -40.04 36.69
C LYS A 313 1.66 -38.56 36.74
N LYS A 314 1.08 -38.06 37.83
CA LYS A 314 0.67 -36.64 37.94
C LYS A 314 1.85 -35.66 37.84
N ILE A 315 3.00 -36.01 38.41
CA ILE A 315 4.24 -35.21 38.28
C ILE A 315 4.62 -35.12 36.80
N ASN A 316 4.66 -36.26 36.10
CA ASN A 316 4.94 -36.28 34.67
C ASN A 316 3.87 -35.59 33.81
N THR A 317 2.60 -35.53 34.23
CA THR A 317 1.56 -34.75 33.53
C THR A 317 1.96 -33.28 33.41
N SER A 318 2.38 -32.66 34.51
CA SER A 318 2.78 -31.24 34.53
C SER A 318 4.00 -30.94 33.65
N LEU A 319 5.02 -31.82 33.65
CA LEU A 319 6.20 -31.68 32.78
C LEU A 319 5.90 -32.02 31.32
N SER A 320 4.93 -32.91 31.06
CA SER A 320 4.44 -33.22 29.71
C SER A 320 3.64 -32.05 29.13
N ALA A 321 2.78 -31.41 29.93
CA ALA A 321 2.08 -30.19 29.57
C ALA A 321 3.08 -29.06 29.24
N LEU A 322 4.11 -28.88 30.07
CA LEU A 322 5.22 -27.95 29.79
C LEU A 322 5.93 -28.29 28.46
N GLY A 323 6.22 -29.57 28.20
CA GLY A 323 6.76 -30.02 26.93
C GLY A 323 5.85 -29.72 25.73
N ASN A 324 4.54 -29.89 25.88
CA ASN A 324 3.54 -29.59 24.84
C ASN A 324 3.42 -28.09 24.55
N VAL A 325 3.43 -27.25 25.59
CA VAL A 325 3.48 -25.78 25.45
C VAL A 325 4.72 -25.35 24.66
N ILE A 326 5.90 -25.89 24.97
CA ILE A 326 7.15 -25.57 24.26
C ILE A 326 7.12 -26.07 22.81
N ASN A 327 6.50 -27.23 22.54
CA ASN A 327 6.34 -27.71 21.17
C ASN A 327 5.42 -26.78 20.36
N ALA A 328 4.25 -26.43 20.89
CA ALA A 328 3.29 -25.53 20.25
C ALA A 328 3.87 -24.12 20.03
N LEU A 329 4.68 -23.61 20.96
CA LEU A 329 5.37 -22.32 20.82
C LEU A 329 6.47 -22.31 19.74
N THR A 330 6.93 -23.49 19.27
CA THR A 330 8.12 -23.59 18.41
C THR A 330 7.93 -24.40 17.13
N ASP A 331 6.71 -24.88 16.85
CA ASP A 331 6.33 -25.54 15.59
C ASP A 331 5.97 -24.55 14.47
N GLY A 332 5.60 -23.31 14.83
CA GLY A 332 5.19 -22.25 13.89
C GLY A 332 3.84 -22.50 13.18
N GLN A 333 3.06 -23.50 13.62
CA GLN A 333 1.77 -23.89 13.06
C GLN A 333 0.63 -23.79 14.10
N SER A 334 0.94 -23.99 15.39
CA SER A 334 -0.03 -23.97 16.47
C SER A 334 -0.55 -22.56 16.75
N THR A 335 -1.86 -22.36 16.56
CA THR A 335 -2.57 -21.11 16.89
C THR A 335 -3.03 -21.05 18.35
N TYR A 336 -3.15 -22.20 19.00
CA TYR A 336 -3.51 -22.35 20.41
C TYR A 336 -2.35 -22.99 21.17
N ILE A 337 -1.97 -22.39 22.30
CA ILE A 337 -0.93 -22.91 23.19
C ILE A 337 -1.59 -23.48 24.46
N PRO A 338 -1.35 -24.76 24.81
CA PRO A 338 -2.10 -25.47 25.85
C PRO A 338 -1.65 -25.14 27.29
N TYR A 339 -1.53 -23.87 27.65
CA TYR A 339 -1.12 -23.47 29.01
C TYR A 339 -2.04 -24.01 30.12
N ARG A 340 -3.30 -24.28 29.80
CA ARG A 340 -4.33 -24.74 30.75
C ARG A 340 -4.22 -26.24 31.11
N ASP A 341 -3.38 -27.01 30.44
CA ASP A 341 -3.21 -28.45 30.67
C ASP A 341 -2.54 -28.79 32.02
N SER A 342 -1.87 -27.83 32.66
CA SER A 342 -1.39 -27.96 34.04
C SER A 342 -1.40 -26.61 34.77
N LYS A 343 -1.47 -26.64 36.11
CA LYS A 343 -1.34 -25.44 36.94
C LYS A 343 0.03 -24.77 36.77
N LEU A 344 1.08 -25.58 36.62
CA LEU A 344 2.45 -25.15 36.35
C LEU A 344 2.51 -24.27 35.10
N THR A 345 1.98 -24.75 33.97
CA THR A 345 1.99 -24.01 32.70
C THR A 345 1.07 -22.79 32.68
N ARG A 346 0.01 -22.75 33.51
CA ARG A 346 -0.80 -21.52 33.68
C ARG A 346 -0.04 -20.44 34.42
N ILE A 347 0.60 -20.77 35.55
CA ILE A 347 1.36 -19.81 36.36
C ILE A 347 2.54 -19.24 35.56
N LEU A 348 3.20 -20.10 34.78
CA LEU A 348 4.37 -19.75 33.96
C LEU A 348 4.01 -19.30 32.53
N GLN A 349 2.75 -18.98 32.27
CA GLN A 349 2.28 -18.61 30.93
C GLN A 349 3.03 -17.39 30.37
N GLU A 350 3.32 -16.39 31.20
CA GLU A 350 4.10 -15.22 30.76
C GLU A 350 5.58 -15.52 30.55
N SER A 351 6.13 -16.49 31.28
CA SER A 351 7.52 -16.93 31.16
C SER A 351 7.82 -17.62 29.82
N LEU A 352 6.80 -18.12 29.13
CA LEU A 352 6.93 -18.97 27.95
C LEU A 352 6.16 -18.34 26.78
N GLY A 353 6.78 -17.42 26.04
CA GLY A 353 6.15 -16.70 24.91
C GLY A 353 5.43 -15.40 25.30
N GLY A 354 5.46 -14.99 26.57
CA GLY A 354 4.82 -13.78 27.08
C GLY A 354 5.80 -12.68 27.51
N ASN A 355 5.38 -11.86 28.48
CA ASN A 355 6.14 -10.72 29.00
C ASN A 355 7.08 -11.14 30.14
N ALA A 356 8.21 -11.78 29.81
CA ALA A 356 9.29 -12.06 30.75
C ALA A 356 10.63 -12.31 30.05
N ARG A 357 11.74 -11.99 30.74
CA ARG A 357 13.08 -12.50 30.42
C ARG A 357 13.25 -13.88 31.03
N THR A 358 13.40 -14.89 30.19
CA THR A 358 13.41 -16.30 30.64
C THR A 358 14.75 -16.97 30.38
N THR A 359 15.30 -17.54 31.45
CA THR A 359 16.51 -18.36 31.42
C THR A 359 16.19 -19.78 31.88
N LEU A 360 16.54 -20.78 31.08
CA LEU A 360 16.40 -22.20 31.40
C LEU A 360 17.78 -22.83 31.61
N ILE A 361 18.01 -23.34 32.82
CA ILE A 361 19.15 -24.18 33.15
C ILE A 361 18.74 -25.64 33.00
N VAL A 362 19.37 -26.34 32.06
CA VAL A 362 19.20 -27.78 31.84
C VAL A 362 20.29 -28.52 32.59
N ASN A 363 19.91 -29.18 33.67
CA ASN A 363 20.79 -30.00 34.50
C ASN A 363 20.88 -31.43 33.95
N CYS A 364 22.11 -31.88 33.68
CA CYS A 364 22.39 -33.20 33.10
C CYS A 364 23.41 -33.98 33.93
N SER A 365 23.39 -35.30 33.78
CA SER A 365 24.38 -36.21 34.34
C SER A 365 25.42 -36.58 33.28
N PRO A 366 26.72 -36.70 33.63
CA PRO A 366 27.76 -37.17 32.72
C PRO A 366 27.83 -38.71 32.64
N GLU A 367 27.02 -39.44 33.40
CA GLU A 367 27.11 -40.90 33.56
C GLU A 367 26.33 -41.65 32.47
N GLN A 368 26.90 -42.76 31.97
CA GLN A 368 26.30 -43.51 30.86
C GLN A 368 24.96 -44.18 31.22
N VAL A 369 24.73 -44.49 32.50
CA VAL A 369 23.42 -44.96 33.00
C VAL A 369 22.31 -43.91 32.92
N ASP A 370 22.67 -42.63 32.79
CA ASP A 370 21.76 -41.48 32.68
C ASP A 370 21.66 -40.93 31.25
N GLU A 371 22.35 -41.53 30.27
CA GLU A 371 22.46 -41.03 28.90
C GLU A 371 21.10 -40.67 28.29
N GLY A 372 20.14 -41.61 28.32
CA GLY A 372 18.84 -41.43 27.68
C GLY A 372 18.00 -40.28 28.26
N GLU A 373 18.12 -40.04 29.57
CA GLU A 373 17.42 -38.94 30.26
C GLU A 373 18.15 -37.60 30.06
N SER A 374 19.49 -37.60 30.08
CA SER A 374 20.28 -36.40 29.75
C SER A 374 20.06 -35.97 28.30
N VAL A 375 20.03 -36.90 27.34
CA VAL A 375 19.66 -36.62 25.93
C VAL A 375 18.22 -36.13 25.80
N SER A 376 17.28 -36.65 26.61
CA SER A 376 15.90 -36.14 26.68
C SER A 376 15.87 -34.67 27.13
N ALA A 377 16.62 -34.33 28.17
CA ALA A 377 16.73 -32.98 28.72
C ALA A 377 17.41 -32.00 27.74
N LEU A 378 18.49 -32.41 27.07
CA LEU A 378 19.14 -31.62 26.03
C LEU A 378 18.18 -31.34 24.84
N ARG A 379 17.39 -32.34 24.42
CA ARG A 379 16.35 -32.16 23.39
C ARG A 379 15.24 -31.21 23.84
N PHE A 380 14.86 -31.24 25.11
CA PHE A 380 13.90 -30.29 25.68
C PHE A 380 14.45 -28.85 25.64
N GLY A 381 15.67 -28.63 26.14
CA GLY A 381 16.34 -27.34 26.08
C GLY A 381 16.52 -26.80 24.66
N ALA A 382 16.90 -27.66 23.71
CA ALA A 382 17.07 -27.28 22.31
C ALA A 382 15.76 -26.89 21.61
N ARG A 383 14.60 -27.32 22.13
CA ARG A 383 13.29 -26.77 21.74
C ARG A 383 13.01 -25.46 22.45
N ALA A 384 13.18 -25.40 23.78
CA ALA A 384 12.94 -24.21 24.59
C ALA A 384 13.72 -22.97 24.09
N LYS A 385 14.96 -23.13 23.62
CA LYS A 385 15.78 -22.06 23.05
C LYS A 385 15.15 -21.31 21.86
N ARG A 386 14.18 -21.93 21.17
CA ARG A 386 13.49 -21.29 20.03
C ARG A 386 12.29 -20.43 20.44
N ILE A 387 11.83 -20.51 21.69
CA ILE A 387 10.71 -19.70 22.19
C ILE A 387 11.09 -18.22 22.12
N GLN A 388 10.20 -17.41 21.55
CA GLN A 388 10.32 -15.95 21.46
C GLN A 388 9.39 -15.30 22.48
N ASN A 389 9.95 -14.62 23.47
CA ASN A 389 9.21 -13.83 24.44
C ASN A 389 9.03 -12.39 23.93
N LYS A 390 8.26 -11.58 24.66
CA LYS A 390 8.03 -10.16 24.39
C LYS A 390 8.19 -9.35 25.67
N ALA A 391 9.39 -9.41 26.25
CA ALA A 391 9.71 -8.72 27.50
C ALA A 391 9.62 -7.20 27.33
N ARG A 392 8.87 -6.53 28.21
CA ARG A 392 8.75 -5.08 28.31
C ARG A 392 8.94 -4.63 29.76
N VAL A 393 9.32 -3.37 29.96
CA VAL A 393 9.35 -2.77 31.30
C VAL A 393 7.91 -2.59 31.77
N ASN A 394 7.61 -3.12 32.95
CA ASN A 394 6.34 -2.95 33.63
C ASN A 394 6.39 -1.65 34.43
N GLN A 395 5.83 -0.59 33.87
CA GLN A 395 5.75 0.73 34.50
C GLN A 395 4.31 1.26 34.48
N GLU A 396 3.85 1.70 35.63
CA GLU A 396 2.64 2.50 35.80
C GLU A 396 3.07 3.96 35.97
N ILE A 397 2.57 4.81 35.07
CA ILE A 397 2.76 6.26 35.19
C ILE A 397 1.64 6.78 36.09
N ALA A 398 1.98 7.54 37.13
CA ALA A 398 0.98 8.15 38.01
C ALA A 398 -0.06 8.94 37.21
N SER A 399 -1.33 8.87 37.60
CA SER A 399 -2.45 9.50 36.89
C SER A 399 -2.26 11.01 36.69
N THR A 400 -1.58 11.68 37.63
CA THR A 400 -1.21 13.10 37.58
C THR A 400 -0.17 13.42 36.50
N GLU A 401 0.80 12.53 36.26
CA GLU A 401 1.80 12.68 35.20
C GLU A 401 1.23 12.30 33.83
N LEU A 402 0.33 11.30 33.77
CA LEU A 402 -0.49 11.05 32.58
C LEU A 402 -1.35 12.27 32.19
N GLN A 403 -1.97 12.94 33.17
CA GLN A 403 -2.73 14.17 32.95
C GLN A 403 -1.84 15.31 32.43
N LYS A 404 -0.65 15.53 33.02
CA LYS A 404 0.31 16.53 32.52
C LYS A 404 0.70 16.25 31.07
N ARG A 405 1.05 15.00 30.73
CA ARG A 405 1.42 14.59 29.36
C ARG A 405 0.26 14.75 28.38
N LEU A 406 -0.97 14.45 28.78
CA LEU A 406 -2.16 14.73 27.96
C LEU A 406 -2.29 16.22 27.66
N VAL A 407 -2.23 17.09 28.68
CA VAL A 407 -2.28 18.55 28.49
C VAL A 407 -1.15 19.07 27.59
N THR A 408 0.06 18.54 27.74
CA THR A 408 1.19 18.89 26.85
C THR A 408 0.94 18.46 25.40
N LEU A 409 0.50 17.21 25.18
CA LEU A 409 0.19 16.69 23.84
C LEU A 409 -1.03 17.36 23.19
N GLU A 410 -2.01 17.80 23.98
CA GLU A 410 -3.13 18.60 23.50
C GLU A 410 -2.66 19.99 23.05
N SER A 411 -1.77 20.64 23.83
CA SER A 411 -1.15 21.91 23.44
C SER A 411 -0.27 21.78 22.18
N GLU A 412 0.51 20.69 22.05
CA GLU A 412 1.32 20.42 20.88
C GLU A 412 0.46 20.16 19.64
N ASN A 413 -0.61 19.37 19.77
CA ASN A 413 -1.58 19.18 18.68
C ASN A 413 -2.25 20.49 18.26
N ALA A 414 -2.66 21.34 19.21
CA ALA A 414 -3.22 22.65 18.89
C ALA A 414 -2.24 23.54 18.12
N ALA A 415 -0.96 23.56 18.54
CA ALA A 415 0.10 24.28 17.84
C ALA A 415 0.35 23.73 16.42
N LEU A 416 0.35 22.40 16.25
CA LEU A 416 0.50 21.75 14.95
C LEU A 416 -0.70 22.02 14.03
N ILE A 417 -1.93 22.00 14.54
CA ILE A 417 -3.15 22.34 13.78
C ILE A 417 -3.07 23.78 13.27
N ASN A 418 -2.70 24.74 14.13
CA ASN A 418 -2.50 26.13 13.72
C ASN A 418 -1.40 26.24 12.66
N ARG A 419 -0.29 25.52 12.83
CA ARG A 419 0.82 25.52 11.86
C ARG A 419 0.44 24.93 10.50
N VAL A 420 -0.42 23.92 10.47
CA VAL A 420 -0.98 23.39 9.22
C VAL A 420 -1.89 24.42 8.56
N ALA A 421 -2.78 25.08 9.31
CA ALA A 421 -3.66 26.12 8.77
C ALA A 421 -2.88 27.31 8.16
N GLU A 422 -1.81 27.79 8.83
CA GLU A 422 -0.90 28.81 8.30
C GLU A 422 -0.26 28.38 6.97
N LEU A 423 0.17 27.12 6.86
CA LEU A 423 0.82 26.59 5.66
C LEU A 423 -0.18 26.39 4.51
N GLU A 424 -1.42 26.00 4.79
CA GLU A 424 -2.50 25.92 3.81
C GLU A 424 -2.88 27.31 3.25
N GLU A 425 -2.97 28.33 4.11
CA GLU A 425 -3.21 29.70 3.68
C GLU A 425 -2.07 30.24 2.82
N GLN A 426 -0.81 29.98 3.22
CA GLN A 426 0.36 30.33 2.41
C GLN A 426 0.41 29.57 1.06
N SER A 427 -0.10 28.33 0.98
CA SER A 427 -0.20 27.60 -0.29
C SER A 427 -1.21 28.27 -1.22
N LYS A 428 -2.43 28.56 -0.74
CA LYS A 428 -3.48 29.25 -1.51
C LYS A 428 -3.02 30.62 -2.01
N LEU A 429 -2.33 31.40 -1.16
CA LEU A 429 -1.76 32.69 -1.56
C LEU A 429 -0.72 32.55 -2.67
N LYS A 430 0.14 31.54 -2.62
CA LYS A 430 1.14 31.26 -3.68
C LYS A 430 0.50 30.78 -4.98
N GLU A 431 -0.48 29.89 -4.91
CA GLU A 431 -1.28 29.43 -6.06
C GLU A 431 -1.93 30.62 -6.77
N THR A 432 -2.62 31.50 -6.01
CA THR A 432 -3.27 32.70 -6.53
C THR A 432 -2.27 33.69 -7.17
N GLN A 433 -1.10 33.89 -6.56
CA GLN A 433 -0.04 34.73 -7.12
C GLN A 433 0.55 34.14 -8.42
N GLN A 434 0.65 32.83 -8.52
CA GLN A 434 1.20 32.14 -9.68
C GLN A 434 0.22 32.13 -10.86
N GLU A 435 -1.09 32.03 -10.61
CA GLU A 435 -2.14 32.25 -11.61
C GLU A 435 -2.16 33.70 -12.13
N ALA A 436 -1.97 34.68 -11.25
CA ALA A 436 -1.87 36.09 -11.62
C ALA A 436 -0.62 36.40 -12.48
N GLN A 437 0.53 35.79 -12.19
CA GLN A 437 1.74 35.95 -13.02
C GLN A 437 1.60 35.27 -14.40
N ASN A 438 0.92 34.13 -14.47
CA ASN A 438 0.67 33.41 -15.73
C ASN A 438 -0.31 34.14 -16.65
N THR A 439 -1.28 34.90 -16.12
CA THR A 439 -2.19 35.71 -16.94
C THR A 439 -1.51 36.93 -17.54
N VAL A 440 -0.75 37.70 -16.74
CA VAL A 440 -0.03 38.91 -17.20
C VAL A 440 1.00 38.60 -18.31
N THR A 441 1.69 37.46 -18.23
CA THR A 441 2.69 37.07 -19.23
C THR A 441 2.08 36.65 -20.58
N VAL A 442 0.89 36.06 -20.58
CA VAL A 442 0.19 35.66 -21.82
C VAL A 442 -0.26 36.88 -22.64
N ASP A 443 -0.81 37.91 -22.00
CA ASP A 443 -1.33 39.08 -22.72
C ASP A 443 -0.22 39.98 -23.27
N ALA A 444 0.90 40.15 -22.56
CA ALA A 444 2.06 40.88 -23.07
C ALA A 444 2.60 40.30 -24.40
N THR A 445 2.57 38.97 -24.57
CA THR A 445 3.00 38.33 -25.83
C THR A 445 2.00 38.46 -26.97
N LYS A 446 0.69 38.54 -26.68
CA LYS A 446 -0.35 38.83 -27.69
C LYS A 446 -0.25 40.26 -28.18
N ILE A 447 -0.09 41.23 -27.28
CA ILE A 447 0.03 42.66 -27.61
C ILE A 447 1.19 42.87 -28.59
N LYS A 448 2.39 42.35 -28.30
CA LYS A 448 3.58 42.48 -29.16
C LYS A 448 3.41 41.85 -30.56
N ARG A 449 2.63 40.77 -30.69
CA ARG A 449 2.26 40.17 -31.98
C ARG A 449 1.27 41.01 -32.77
N LEU A 450 0.30 41.63 -32.08
CA LEU A 450 -0.68 42.55 -32.69
C LEU A 450 -0.01 43.83 -33.18
N GLU A 451 0.87 44.45 -32.39
CA GLU A 451 1.67 45.63 -32.79
C GLU A 451 2.49 45.38 -34.06
N SER A 452 3.14 44.21 -34.12
CA SER A 452 3.92 43.78 -35.30
C SER A 452 3.03 43.61 -36.54
N SER A 453 1.83 43.05 -36.35
CA SER A 453 0.84 42.86 -37.43
C SER A 453 0.27 44.19 -37.94
N VAL A 454 -0.02 45.13 -37.03
CA VAL A 454 -0.50 46.49 -37.37
C VAL A 454 0.55 47.25 -38.18
N SER A 455 1.83 47.16 -37.80
CA SER A 455 2.93 47.79 -38.57
C SER A 455 3.03 47.22 -39.99
N GLN A 456 2.90 45.90 -40.18
CA GLN A 456 2.90 45.29 -41.51
C GLN A 456 1.70 45.72 -42.37
N LEU A 457 0.52 45.86 -41.77
CA LEU A 457 -0.68 46.35 -42.46
C LEU A 457 -0.53 47.81 -42.89
N ALA A 458 0.04 48.67 -42.04
CA ALA A 458 0.29 50.08 -42.37
C ALA A 458 1.27 50.24 -43.56
N ILE A 459 2.29 49.40 -43.65
CA ILE A 459 3.22 49.40 -44.81
C ILE A 459 2.50 48.99 -46.09
N ARG A 460 1.67 47.94 -46.05
CA ARG A 460 0.88 47.50 -47.21
C ARG A 460 -0.15 48.55 -47.66
N LEU A 461 -0.73 49.29 -46.71
CA LEU A 461 -1.70 50.33 -47.03
C LEU A 461 -1.05 51.46 -47.85
N LYS A 462 0.13 51.94 -47.45
CA LYS A 462 0.92 52.91 -48.23
C LYS A 462 1.32 52.41 -49.61
N GLN A 463 1.66 51.12 -49.74
CA GLN A 463 1.96 50.52 -51.06
C GLN A 463 0.73 50.51 -51.97
N ASN A 464 -0.45 50.18 -51.42
CA ASN A 464 -1.70 50.22 -52.18
C ASN A 464 -2.09 51.65 -52.59
N GLU A 465 -1.90 52.64 -51.72
CA GLU A 465 -2.15 54.06 -52.01
C GLU A 465 -1.32 54.52 -53.23
N ALA A 466 -0.01 54.25 -53.23
CA ALA A 466 0.87 54.57 -54.36
C ALA A 466 0.44 53.87 -55.67
N ILE A 467 0.05 52.59 -55.61
CA ILE A 467 -0.46 51.84 -56.78
C ILE A 467 -1.77 52.45 -57.30
N THR A 468 -2.68 52.90 -56.42
CA THR A 468 -3.92 53.56 -56.86
C THR A 468 -3.70 54.93 -57.49
N GLU A 469 -2.66 55.65 -57.09
CA GLU A 469 -2.27 56.94 -57.68
C GLU A 469 -1.64 56.77 -59.07
N GLU A 470 -0.84 55.71 -59.28
CA GLU A 470 -0.30 55.35 -60.59
C GLU A 470 -1.41 54.93 -61.57
N LEU A 471 -2.33 54.06 -61.15
CA LEU A 471 -3.48 53.61 -61.94
C LEU A 471 -4.44 54.74 -62.34
N THR A 472 -4.63 55.74 -61.46
CA THR A 472 -5.48 56.90 -61.79
C THR A 472 -4.83 57.81 -62.83
N GLN A 473 -3.51 58.01 -62.78
CA GLN A 473 -2.79 58.72 -63.85
C GLN A 473 -2.88 58.00 -65.21
N GLU A 474 -2.80 56.68 -65.26
CA GLU A 474 -3.01 55.93 -66.51
C GLU A 474 -4.45 56.08 -67.05
N LEU A 475 -5.45 56.02 -66.17
CA LEU A 475 -6.85 56.17 -66.55
C LEU A 475 -7.13 57.53 -67.21
N ASP A 476 -6.56 58.62 -66.67
CA ASP A 476 -6.76 59.97 -67.22
C ASP A 476 -6.00 60.19 -68.54
N ARG A 477 -4.81 59.58 -68.71
CA ARG A 477 -4.14 59.52 -70.02
C ARG A 477 -5.01 58.81 -71.07
N ALA A 478 -5.63 57.68 -70.71
CA ALA A 478 -6.52 56.94 -71.60
C ALA A 478 -7.79 57.74 -71.96
N ARG A 479 -8.39 58.45 -70.99
CA ARG A 479 -9.53 59.37 -71.21
C ARG A 479 -9.19 60.49 -72.19
N ALA A 480 -8.03 61.15 -72.03
CA ALA A 480 -7.60 62.23 -72.91
C ALA A 480 -7.38 61.75 -74.37
N ILE A 481 -6.88 60.52 -74.56
CA ILE A 481 -6.76 59.89 -75.88
C ILE A 481 -8.14 59.62 -76.49
N ASN A 482 -9.10 59.14 -75.71
CA ASN A 482 -10.45 58.84 -76.20
C ASN A 482 -11.25 60.10 -76.58
N GLU A 483 -11.17 61.19 -75.81
CA GLU A 483 -11.82 62.46 -76.21
C GLU A 483 -11.20 63.06 -77.49
N ARG A 484 -9.87 62.98 -77.68
CA ARG A 484 -9.24 63.33 -78.97
C ARG A 484 -9.78 62.50 -80.14
N ARG A 485 -9.99 61.19 -79.93
CA ARG A 485 -10.58 60.30 -80.96
C ARG A 485 -12.03 60.68 -81.26
N LYS A 486 -12.83 60.98 -80.24
CA LYS A 486 -14.24 61.38 -80.37
C LYS A 486 -14.41 62.67 -81.17
N ILE A 487 -13.63 63.72 -80.88
CA ILE A 487 -13.61 64.95 -81.68
C ILE A 487 -13.21 64.66 -83.14
N LYS A 488 -12.28 63.72 -83.38
CA LYS A 488 -11.88 63.35 -84.73
C LYS A 488 -12.97 62.60 -85.50
N ILE A 489 -13.76 61.77 -84.82
CA ILE A 489 -14.94 61.10 -85.40
C ILE A 489 -15.99 62.15 -85.82
N GLU A 490 -16.34 63.08 -84.93
CA GLU A 490 -17.34 64.12 -85.22
C GLU A 490 -16.92 65.04 -86.39
N GLN A 491 -15.61 65.31 -86.55
CA GLN A 491 -15.09 66.02 -87.72
C GLN A 491 -15.27 65.24 -89.03
N LEU A 492 -15.11 63.91 -88.99
CA LEU A 492 -15.28 63.05 -90.17
C LEU A 492 -16.76 62.88 -90.53
N GLU A 493 -17.65 62.78 -89.54
CA GLU A 493 -19.10 62.71 -89.75
C GLU A 493 -19.63 63.97 -90.44
N LYS A 494 -19.22 65.16 -89.99
CA LYS A 494 -19.61 66.44 -90.63
C LYS A 494 -19.10 66.57 -92.07
N ALA A 495 -17.86 66.10 -92.33
CA ALA A 495 -17.31 66.09 -93.69
C ALA A 495 -18.09 65.13 -94.61
N MET A 496 -18.53 63.98 -94.09
CA MET A 496 -19.33 63.00 -94.82
C MET A 496 -20.77 63.50 -95.10
N GLN A 497 -21.38 64.23 -94.15
CA GLN A 497 -22.69 64.85 -94.36
C GLN A 497 -22.65 65.93 -95.44
N ALA A 498 -21.64 66.80 -95.45
CA ALA A 498 -21.50 67.82 -96.49
C ALA A 498 -21.39 67.20 -97.91
N GLN A 499 -20.62 66.13 -98.07
CA GLN A 499 -20.56 65.39 -99.33
C GLN A 499 -21.89 64.74 -99.73
N HIS A 500 -22.70 64.33 -98.75
CA HIS A 500 -24.03 63.77 -99.01
C HIS A 500 -25.03 64.83 -99.49
N GLU A 501 -25.00 66.03 -98.91
CA GLU A 501 -25.86 67.16 -99.31
C GLU A 501 -25.53 67.67 -100.72
N ASP A 502 -24.24 67.79 -101.08
CA ASP A 502 -23.82 68.14 -102.44
C ASP A 502 -24.34 67.13 -103.49
N MET A 503 -24.27 65.83 -103.17
CA MET A 503 -24.78 64.77 -104.02
C MET A 503 -26.31 64.84 -104.20
N ILE A 504 -27.06 65.18 -103.14
CA ILE A 504 -28.52 65.37 -103.19
C ILE A 504 -28.88 66.55 -104.11
N MET A 505 -28.16 67.67 -104.02
CA MET A 505 -28.39 68.82 -104.90
C MET A 505 -28.14 68.50 -106.38
N GLU A 506 -27.18 67.63 -106.70
CA GLU A 506 -26.99 67.14 -108.07
C GLU A 506 -28.15 66.26 -108.53
N THR A 507 -28.61 65.30 -107.72
CA THR A 507 -29.74 64.44 -108.10
C THR A 507 -31.04 65.24 -108.30
N ASP A 508 -31.31 66.27 -107.48
CA ASP A 508 -32.46 67.15 -107.68
C ASP A 508 -32.38 68.00 -108.96
N LYS A 509 -31.18 68.47 -109.34
CA LYS A 509 -30.97 69.13 -110.64
C LYS A 509 -31.25 68.19 -111.81
N PHE A 510 -30.85 66.91 -111.70
CA PHE A 510 -31.18 65.89 -112.70
C PHE A 510 -32.68 65.57 -112.74
N ALA A 511 -33.34 65.42 -111.59
CA ALA A 511 -34.77 65.13 -111.50
C ALA A 511 -35.63 66.24 -112.13
N ASN A 512 -35.29 67.51 -111.87
CA ASN A 512 -35.98 68.65 -112.46
C ASN A 512 -35.82 68.72 -113.99
N LYS A 513 -34.61 68.44 -114.51
CA LYS A 513 -34.38 68.28 -115.96
C LYS A 513 -35.24 67.16 -116.55
N LEU A 514 -35.31 66.01 -115.88
CA LEU A 514 -36.10 64.87 -116.32
C LEU A 514 -37.60 65.18 -116.35
N SER A 515 -38.11 65.93 -115.37
CA SER A 515 -39.50 66.41 -115.33
C SER A 515 -39.84 67.32 -116.51
N TYR A 516 -38.98 68.31 -116.80
CA TYR A 516 -39.14 69.21 -117.95
C TYR A 516 -39.13 68.46 -119.29
N LEU A 517 -38.26 67.46 -119.44
CA LEU A 517 -38.23 66.58 -120.61
C LEU A 517 -39.49 65.70 -120.73
N LYS A 518 -39.97 65.10 -119.63
CA LYS A 518 -41.23 64.34 -119.61
C LYS A 518 -42.43 65.21 -120.01
N ALA A 519 -42.53 66.43 -119.50
CA ALA A 519 -43.59 67.37 -119.87
C ALA A 519 -43.60 67.66 -121.38
N ARG A 520 -42.44 67.97 -121.98
CA ARG A 520 -42.31 68.16 -123.44
C ARG A 520 -42.72 66.93 -124.24
N ILE A 521 -42.34 65.72 -123.82
CA ILE A 521 -42.73 64.48 -124.51
C ILE A 521 -44.25 64.28 -124.49
N THR A 522 -44.92 64.55 -123.36
CA THR A 522 -46.38 64.46 -123.26
C THR A 522 -47.09 65.50 -124.14
N SER A 523 -46.56 66.72 -124.25
CA SER A 523 -47.07 67.74 -125.17
C SER A 523 -46.94 67.33 -126.63
N VAL A 524 -45.81 66.72 -127.04
CA VAL A 524 -45.61 66.23 -128.42
C VAL A 524 -46.51 65.03 -128.73
N LYS A 525 -46.70 64.09 -127.79
CA LYS A 525 -47.62 62.94 -128.01
C LYS A 525 -49.07 63.36 -128.26
N ARG A 526 -49.56 64.44 -127.62
CA ARG A 526 -50.92 64.97 -127.87
C ARG A 526 -51.11 65.63 -129.24
N MET A 527 -50.05 65.96 -129.97
CA MET A 527 -50.14 66.60 -131.28
C MET A 527 -50.09 65.63 -132.47
N ASN A 528 -49.89 64.32 -132.24
CA ASN A 528 -49.39 63.42 -133.29
C ASN A 528 -50.30 62.22 -133.65
N GLN A 529 -51.57 62.21 -133.24
CA GLN A 529 -52.55 61.18 -133.65
C GLN A 529 -53.91 61.78 -134.05
N THR A 530 -53.89 62.51 -135.15
CA THR A 530 -55.06 62.72 -136.01
C THR A 530 -54.74 62.09 -137.37
N GLN A 531 -55.13 60.82 -137.59
CA GLN A 531 -55.55 60.22 -138.88
C GLN A 531 -55.65 58.68 -138.81
N VAL A 532 -56.51 58.16 -139.68
CA VAL A 532 -57.07 56.80 -139.90
C VAL A 532 -56.65 56.39 -141.35
N PRO A 533 -56.74 55.15 -141.92
CA PRO A 533 -57.36 53.86 -141.53
C PRO A 533 -56.46 52.58 -141.73
N TYR A 534 -57.12 51.41 -141.72
CA TYR A 534 -56.89 50.18 -142.52
C TYR A 534 -56.39 48.88 -141.84
N ASN A 535 -57.35 48.17 -141.25
CA ASN A 535 -57.80 46.79 -141.51
C ASN A 535 -56.96 45.77 -142.32
N GLU A 536 -57.17 44.50 -141.92
CA GLU A 536 -57.20 43.25 -142.72
C GLU A 536 -55.85 42.68 -143.24
N ASP A 537 -55.52 41.40 -143.04
CA ASP A 537 -56.25 40.32 -142.34
C ASP A 537 -55.36 39.11 -141.95
N GLY A 538 -55.87 38.25 -141.05
CA GLY A 538 -55.42 36.85 -140.84
C GLY A 538 -54.12 36.60 -140.04
N LEU A 539 -54.10 36.03 -138.84
CA LEU A 539 -54.91 34.90 -138.35
C LEU A 539 -55.02 34.89 -136.80
N GLN A 540 -56.25 34.79 -136.30
CA GLN A 540 -56.78 33.95 -135.19
C GLN A 540 -55.93 33.57 -133.95
N PRO A 541 -56.60 33.21 -132.82
CA PRO A 541 -57.78 33.81 -132.18
C PRO A 541 -57.37 34.29 -130.74
N ALA A 542 -58.20 34.90 -129.89
CA ALA A 542 -59.59 34.59 -129.61
C ALA A 542 -60.27 35.68 -128.75
N VAL A 543 -61.59 35.81 -128.93
CA VAL A 543 -62.58 36.34 -127.97
C VAL A 543 -62.39 37.78 -127.47
N ASN A 544 -63.12 38.68 -128.13
CA ASN A 544 -63.56 39.98 -127.59
C ASN A 544 -64.42 39.83 -126.33
N ILE A 545 -64.40 40.84 -125.46
CA ILE A 545 -65.51 41.79 -125.15
C ILE A 545 -64.92 42.87 -124.21
N TYR A 546 -64.91 44.18 -124.49
CA TYR A 546 -65.97 45.19 -124.73
C TYR A 546 -66.64 45.76 -123.44
N GLU A 547 -66.35 47.04 -123.15
CA GLU A 547 -67.21 48.09 -122.52
C GLU A 547 -67.79 47.84 -121.09
N SER A 548 -68.05 48.81 -120.17
CA SER A 548 -68.21 50.28 -120.28
C SER A 548 -67.69 51.08 -119.01
N PRO A 549 -68.37 52.04 -118.31
CA PRO A 549 -67.83 53.40 -118.14
C PRO A 549 -67.66 53.92 -116.68
N ALA A 550 -67.40 55.23 -116.51
CA ALA A 550 -67.43 55.94 -115.22
C ALA A 550 -68.84 55.95 -114.59
N PRO A 551 -69.00 56.12 -113.26
CA PRO A 551 -70.29 56.07 -112.58
C PRO A 551 -71.22 57.24 -112.95
N LEU A 552 -71.92 57.04 -114.06
CA LEU A 552 -73.36 56.86 -114.01
C LEU A 552 -73.59 55.39 -113.58
N GLU A 553 -74.12 55.19 -112.37
CA GLU A 553 -74.89 54.03 -111.85
C GLU A 553 -74.46 52.57 -112.23
N GLU A 554 -74.18 51.73 -111.20
CA GLU A 554 -74.11 50.23 -111.15
C GLU A 554 -72.73 49.47 -111.38
N ASP A 555 -72.09 49.04 -110.27
CA ASP A 555 -71.23 47.84 -109.89
C ASP A 555 -69.86 47.32 -110.51
N GLU A 556 -68.92 46.91 -109.60
CA GLU A 556 -67.71 45.99 -109.56
C GLU A 556 -66.32 46.12 -110.35
N GLU A 557 -65.19 45.87 -109.62
CA GLU A 557 -63.75 45.55 -109.99
C GLU A 557 -62.86 46.50 -110.88
N GLY A 558 -61.51 46.35 -111.06
CA GLY A 558 -60.47 45.48 -110.42
C GLY A 558 -58.96 45.72 -110.83
N LEU A 559 -58.08 45.83 -109.82
CA LEU A 559 -56.60 45.67 -109.62
C LEU A 559 -55.49 45.52 -110.73
N GLU A 560 -54.39 46.32 -110.55
CA GLU A 560 -52.91 46.02 -110.55
C GLU A 560 -52.18 45.36 -111.76
N SER A 561 -50.94 45.67 -112.16
CA SER A 561 -49.63 45.89 -111.47
C SER A 561 -48.58 46.39 -112.52
N LEU A 562 -47.35 46.87 -112.28
CA LEU A 562 -46.16 46.17 -111.73
C LEU A 562 -44.96 47.16 -111.60
N SER A 563 -44.52 47.40 -110.36
CA SER A 563 -43.11 47.16 -109.90
C SER A 563 -41.93 48.01 -110.44
N ILE A 564 -40.70 47.97 -109.91
CA ILE A 564 -39.98 47.15 -108.91
C ILE A 564 -39.18 48.16 -108.05
N ASN A 565 -39.37 48.34 -106.73
CA ASN A 565 -39.13 47.46 -105.57
C ASN A 565 -37.63 47.15 -105.29
N VAL A 566 -37.32 46.70 -104.06
CA VAL A 566 -36.00 46.25 -103.54
C VAL A 566 -35.05 47.41 -103.14
N CYS A 567 -34.98 47.86 -101.87
CA CYS A 567 -34.63 47.17 -100.61
C CYS A 567 -33.12 46.93 -100.42
N ARG A 568 -32.59 47.26 -99.22
CA ARG A 568 -31.82 46.33 -98.37
C ARG A 568 -31.48 46.93 -97.00
N SER A 569 -31.77 46.17 -95.94
CA SER A 569 -31.11 46.27 -94.63
C SER A 569 -29.66 45.75 -94.73
N PRO A 570 -28.83 45.88 -93.67
CA PRO A 570 -28.52 44.64 -92.94
C PRO A 570 -28.15 44.74 -91.42
N VAL A 571 -28.65 43.73 -90.68
CA VAL A 571 -27.90 42.83 -89.76
C VAL A 571 -27.43 43.30 -88.36
N GLN A 572 -27.82 42.50 -87.36
CA GLN A 572 -27.29 42.45 -85.98
C GLN A 572 -26.20 41.37 -85.84
N PHE A 573 -25.36 41.45 -84.80
CA PHE A 573 -24.55 40.32 -84.31
C PHE A 573 -24.86 39.99 -82.86
N SER A 574 -24.88 38.68 -82.55
CA SER A 574 -25.11 38.14 -81.20
C SER A 574 -23.83 37.53 -80.64
N ASN A 575 -23.75 37.38 -79.31
CA ASN A 575 -22.90 36.35 -78.71
C ASN A 575 -23.47 35.89 -77.36
N LYS A 576 -23.69 34.57 -77.22
CA LYS A 576 -23.99 33.88 -75.97
C LYS A 576 -22.77 33.08 -75.53
N ALA A 577 -22.30 33.30 -74.31
CA ALA A 577 -21.55 32.30 -73.54
C ALA A 577 -21.78 32.58 -72.06
N GLY A 578 -22.30 31.61 -71.31
CA GLY A 578 -22.55 31.73 -69.88
C GLY A 578 -21.73 30.73 -69.08
N LEU A 579 -21.40 31.08 -67.84
CA LEU A 579 -20.91 30.16 -66.82
C LEU A 579 -21.67 30.42 -65.52
N HIS A 580 -22.21 29.35 -64.93
CA HIS A 580 -23.06 29.41 -63.74
C HIS A 580 -22.23 29.58 -62.46
N LEU A 581 -22.78 30.31 -61.49
CA LEU A 581 -22.16 30.57 -60.19
C LEU A 581 -22.32 29.38 -59.23
N ASN A 582 -21.41 29.29 -58.26
CA ASN A 582 -21.71 28.73 -56.94
C ASN A 582 -21.40 29.79 -55.87
N ILE A 583 -22.43 30.55 -55.47
CA ILE A 583 -22.39 31.43 -54.30
C ILE A 583 -22.79 30.61 -53.07
N VAL A 584 -21.89 30.48 -52.09
CA VAL A 584 -22.26 30.11 -50.72
C VAL A 584 -22.28 31.37 -49.87
N LYS A 585 -23.44 31.70 -49.29
CA LYS A 585 -23.65 32.89 -48.46
C LYS A 585 -22.97 32.72 -47.10
N PRO A 586 -22.27 33.74 -46.57
CA PRO A 586 -22.01 33.83 -45.13
C PRO A 586 -23.28 34.30 -44.41
N MET A 587 -23.69 33.60 -43.34
CA MET A 587 -24.76 34.10 -42.46
C MET A 587 -24.23 35.23 -41.55
N ARG A 588 -24.94 36.37 -41.56
CA ARG A 588 -25.10 37.23 -40.37
C ARG A 588 -26.14 36.55 -39.44
N GLY A 589 -26.19 36.73 -38.13
CA GLY A 589 -25.40 37.55 -37.20
C GLY A 589 -26.24 37.92 -35.96
N GLY A 590 -25.63 38.06 -34.78
CA GLY A 590 -26.29 38.45 -33.52
C GLY A 590 -27.19 37.37 -32.86
N SER A 591 -27.66 37.52 -31.63
CA SER A 591 -27.27 38.40 -30.51
C SER A 591 -28.06 38.08 -29.22
N ALA A 592 -27.42 38.27 -28.06
CA ALA A 592 -28.01 38.56 -26.72
C ALA A 592 -28.80 37.49 -25.91
N LYS A 593 -28.20 37.12 -24.75
CA LYS A 593 -28.77 37.05 -23.36
C LYS A 593 -29.99 36.11 -23.07
N PRO A 594 -30.41 35.94 -21.80
CA PRO A 594 -29.65 35.42 -20.66
C PRO A 594 -30.41 34.28 -19.92
N ALA A 595 -29.71 33.55 -19.03
CA ALA A 595 -30.29 32.83 -17.89
C ALA A 595 -29.21 32.65 -16.82
#